data_AF-A0A4U0GT89-F1
#
_entry.id   AF-A0A4U0GT89-F1
#
_cell.length_a   1.000
_cell.length_b   1.000
_cell.length_c   1.000
_cell.angle_alpha   90.00
_cell.angle_beta   90.00
_cell.angle_gamma   90.00
#
_symmetry.space_group_name_H-M   'P 1'
#
loop_
_entity.id
_entity.type
_entity.pdbx_description
1 polymer ?
#
loop_
_entity_poly.entity_id
_entity_poly.type
_entity_poly.pdbx_seq_one_letter_code
_entity_poly.pdbx_strand_id
1 'polypeptide(L)'
;MLFLLARTPLVTASGGVDEDNAMMPATRTAHYAVQHESASTFAAASPRVTAQFNSFGGEALSIDFSLDADAGRKSVREFGISRAEIDALAQRCKSDAQCAQAQLSDQIDRYYSEHALRMRFDEKRSMHLYVDVPKVVQRNRTRVQPVAAALRQLARERGQDTQWTLEAAVALVQTGLRYQQPSSQEDGRKILGFYPPPRALEQGYGDCDTKSALLAAILQNLTDAPIIGVHIPGHYLLGVAMEPAPGQTFMHYQGRQYVLVEAAGPAMRRPGEVARATEVALHKREGMRIDPMF
;
A
#
# COMPACT_ATOMS: atom_id res chain seq x y z
N MET A 1 -54.70 12.57 35.73
CA MET A 1 -53.48 12.05 36.37
C MET A 1 -52.67 11.37 35.28
N LEU A 2 -51.47 11.88 34.95
CA LEU A 2 -50.39 11.21 34.19
C LEU A 2 -50.71 10.76 32.74
N PHE A 3 -49.96 11.03 31.66
CA PHE A 3 -48.54 11.31 31.46
C PHE A 3 -48.37 12.12 30.15
N LEU A 4 -47.48 13.11 30.18
CA LEU A 4 -46.84 13.69 28.99
C LEU A 4 -45.94 12.60 28.35
N LEU A 5 -46.16 12.28 27.07
CA LEU A 5 -45.20 11.55 26.25
C LEU A 5 -44.53 12.53 25.29
N ALA A 6 -43.30 12.92 25.65
CA ALA A 6 -42.39 13.64 24.77
C ALA A 6 -41.99 12.74 23.60
N ARG A 7 -42.30 13.15 22.37
CA ARG A 7 -41.72 12.57 21.16
C ARG A 7 -40.36 13.23 20.91
N THR A 8 -39.30 12.51 21.18
CA THR A 8 -37.96 12.77 20.64
C THR A 8 -37.96 12.48 19.13
N PRO A 9 -37.29 13.30 18.30
CA PRO A 9 -37.12 12.98 16.89
C PRO A 9 -36.04 11.90 16.75
N LEU A 10 -36.39 10.82 16.04
CA LEU A 10 -35.43 9.85 15.50
C LEU A 10 -34.52 10.59 14.50
N VAL A 11 -33.26 10.78 14.87
CA VAL A 11 -32.19 11.03 13.90
C VAL A 11 -31.78 9.69 13.33
N THR A 12 -32.31 9.34 12.16
CA THR A 12 -31.81 8.25 11.34
C THR A 12 -30.52 8.73 10.66
N ALA A 13 -29.37 8.37 11.24
CA ALA A 13 -28.10 8.46 10.54
C ALA A 13 -28.08 7.41 9.43
N SER A 14 -28.35 7.85 8.21
CA SER A 14 -28.12 7.07 6.99
C SER A 14 -26.64 6.75 6.88
N GLY A 15 -26.31 5.47 6.81
CA GLY A 15 -24.96 5.01 6.49
C GLY A 15 -24.49 5.64 5.19
N GLY A 16 -23.34 6.32 5.27
CA GLY A 16 -22.63 6.84 4.11
C GLY A 16 -22.31 5.68 3.19
N VAL A 17 -22.91 5.74 2.01
CA VAL A 17 -22.51 4.96 0.84
C VAL A 17 -21.10 5.39 0.48
N ASP A 18 -20.24 4.41 0.25
CA ASP A 18 -18.87 4.57 -0.25
C ASP A 18 -18.93 5.22 -1.64
N GLU A 19 -18.94 6.55 -1.68
CA GLU A 19 -18.95 7.35 -2.90
C GLU A 19 -17.53 7.49 -3.46
N ASP A 20 -16.96 6.38 -3.96
CA ASP A 20 -15.87 6.41 -4.95
C ASP A 20 -16.01 5.30 -5.99
N ASN A 21 -17.24 4.80 -6.17
CA ASN A 21 -17.65 4.04 -7.34
C ASN A 21 -17.91 4.99 -8.52
N ALA A 22 -16.89 5.74 -8.93
CA ALA A 22 -16.92 6.46 -10.20
C ALA A 22 -16.86 5.42 -11.35
N MET A 23 -18.04 4.98 -11.78
CA MET A 23 -18.29 4.24 -13.00
C MET A 23 -17.52 4.87 -14.18
N MET A 24 -16.64 4.10 -14.81
CA MET A 24 -16.24 4.34 -16.20
C MET A 24 -16.57 3.08 -17.05
N PRO A 25 -17.14 3.25 -18.24
CA PRO A 25 -17.58 2.14 -19.08
C PRO A 25 -16.39 1.35 -19.63
N ALA A 26 -16.48 0.02 -19.53
CA ALA A 26 -15.54 -0.91 -20.13
C ALA A 26 -15.65 -0.87 -21.66
N THR A 27 -14.83 -0.04 -22.32
CA THR A 27 -14.58 -0.19 -23.76
C THR A 27 -13.22 0.38 -24.17
N ARG A 28 -12.19 -0.45 -24.00
CA ARG A 28 -11.17 -0.81 -25.01
C ARG A 28 -10.13 -1.65 -24.29
N THR A 29 -10.19 -2.95 -24.51
CA THR A 29 -9.15 -3.92 -24.20
C THR A 29 -7.83 -3.51 -24.85
N ALA A 30 -6.99 -2.80 -24.10
CA ALA A 30 -5.55 -2.89 -24.29
C ALA A 30 -5.09 -4.10 -23.48
N HIS A 31 -4.66 -5.15 -24.18
CA HIS A 31 -4.02 -6.31 -23.57
C HIS A 31 -2.70 -5.86 -22.93
N TYR A 32 -2.71 -5.54 -21.64
CA TYR A 32 -1.49 -5.41 -20.84
C TYR A 32 -1.16 -6.79 -20.27
N ALA A 33 -0.29 -7.52 -20.96
CA ALA A 33 0.25 -8.78 -20.49
C ALA A 33 1.58 -8.50 -19.79
N VAL A 34 1.64 -8.76 -18.47
CA VAL A 34 2.91 -9.20 -17.88
C VAL A 34 3.18 -10.56 -18.51
N GLN A 35 4.01 -10.60 -19.55
CA GLN A 35 4.36 -11.84 -20.21
C GLN A 35 5.25 -12.65 -19.29
N HIS A 36 4.70 -13.70 -18.70
CA HIS A 36 5.48 -14.77 -18.09
C HIS A 36 5.95 -15.70 -19.22
N GLU A 37 7.23 -15.67 -19.56
CA GLU A 37 7.82 -16.82 -20.25
C GLU A 37 7.86 -17.99 -19.25
N SER A 38 7.05 -19.02 -19.52
CA SER A 38 7.02 -20.25 -18.75
C SER A 38 8.33 -21.01 -18.93
N ALA A 39 9.14 -21.08 -17.88
CA ALA A 39 10.37 -21.87 -17.86
C ALA A 39 10.05 -23.37 -17.86
N SER A 40 10.45 -24.08 -18.92
CA SER A 40 10.64 -25.52 -18.89
C SER A 40 11.79 -25.86 -17.94
N THR A 41 11.58 -26.89 -17.12
CA THR A 41 12.55 -27.65 -16.31
C THR A 41 14.04 -27.38 -16.61
N PHE A 42 14.75 -26.85 -15.61
CA PHE A 42 16.16 -27.05 -15.18
C PHE A 42 16.73 -25.72 -14.61
N ALA A 43 17.11 -25.75 -13.33
CA ALA A 43 17.63 -24.66 -12.48
C ALA A 43 16.63 -23.53 -12.13
N ALA A 44 16.47 -23.26 -10.83
CA ALA A 44 15.63 -22.19 -10.28
C ALA A 44 16.22 -20.80 -10.60
N ALA A 45 16.09 -20.36 -11.85
CA ALA A 45 16.38 -18.99 -12.23
C ALA A 45 15.24 -18.09 -11.73
N SER A 46 15.59 -16.99 -11.08
CA SER A 46 14.62 -15.94 -10.71
C SER A 46 13.94 -15.42 -11.99
N PRO A 47 12.60 -15.49 -12.12
CA PRO A 47 11.91 -15.05 -13.33
C PRO A 47 12.25 -13.59 -13.62
N ARG A 48 12.62 -13.32 -14.88
CA ARG A 48 12.76 -11.94 -15.37
C ARG A 48 11.35 -11.37 -15.57
N VAL A 49 11.13 -10.18 -15.03
CA VAL A 49 9.90 -9.41 -15.13
C VAL A 49 10.21 -8.15 -15.93
N THR A 50 9.39 -7.90 -16.95
CA THR A 50 9.42 -6.65 -17.73
C THR A 50 8.23 -5.80 -17.29
N ALA A 51 8.52 -4.59 -16.78
CA ALA A 51 7.49 -3.62 -16.42
C ALA A 51 7.48 -2.46 -17.43
N GLN A 52 6.34 -2.28 -18.08
CA GLN A 52 6.07 -1.18 -19.01
C GLN A 52 5.24 -0.10 -18.33
N PHE A 53 5.58 1.17 -18.56
CA PHE A 53 4.91 2.32 -17.93
C PHE A 53 5.08 3.58 -18.77
N ASN A 54 4.28 4.61 -18.51
CA ASN A 54 4.41 5.90 -19.18
C ASN A 54 5.09 6.90 -18.24
N SER A 55 6.08 7.63 -18.75
CA SER A 55 6.66 8.76 -18.03
C SER A 55 5.68 9.94 -17.98
N PHE A 56 5.93 10.90 -17.08
CA PHE A 56 5.17 12.16 -17.05
C PHE A 56 5.40 13.05 -18.28
N GLY A 57 6.36 12.72 -19.14
CA GLY A 57 6.55 13.35 -20.45
C GLY A 57 5.72 12.70 -21.57
N GLY A 58 4.96 11.63 -21.26
CA GLY A 58 4.17 10.87 -22.23
C GLY A 58 4.95 9.80 -23.00
N GLU A 59 6.22 9.56 -22.64
CA GLU A 59 7.03 8.52 -23.26
C GLU A 59 6.74 7.15 -22.64
N ALA A 60 6.58 6.12 -23.48
CA ALA A 60 6.53 4.74 -23.03
C ALA A 60 7.93 4.24 -22.64
N LEU A 61 8.09 3.80 -21.40
CA LEU A 61 9.31 3.28 -20.82
C LEU A 61 9.13 1.80 -20.46
N SER A 62 10.26 1.09 -20.38
CA SER A 62 10.30 -0.30 -19.92
C SER A 62 11.53 -0.51 -19.05
N ILE A 63 11.40 -1.34 -18.02
CA ILE A 63 12.51 -1.84 -17.23
C ILE A 63 12.41 -3.35 -17.08
N ASP A 64 13.57 -4.01 -17.08
CA ASP A 64 13.69 -5.43 -16.79
C ASP A 64 14.36 -5.62 -15.44
N PHE A 65 13.78 -6.48 -14.60
CA PHE A 65 14.35 -6.85 -13.32
C PHE A 65 14.02 -8.32 -13.00
N SER A 66 14.72 -8.90 -12.05
CA SER A 66 14.42 -10.25 -11.57
C SER A 66 13.89 -10.19 -10.15
N LEU A 67 12.85 -10.98 -9.88
CA LEU A 67 12.35 -11.24 -8.53
C LEU A 67 12.60 -12.71 -8.18
N ASP A 68 12.88 -13.00 -6.90
CA ASP A 68 12.84 -14.38 -6.42
C ASP A 68 11.48 -15.00 -6.80
N ALA A 69 11.50 -16.20 -7.39
CA ALA A 69 10.31 -16.90 -7.90
C ALA A 69 9.22 -17.13 -6.84
N ASP A 70 9.61 -17.10 -5.56
CA ASP A 70 8.71 -17.24 -4.42
C ASP A 70 8.44 -15.92 -3.69
N ALA A 71 8.97 -14.78 -4.16
CA ALA A 71 8.95 -13.52 -3.41
C ALA A 71 7.53 -13.08 -3.03
N GLY A 72 6.59 -13.12 -3.97
CA GLY A 72 5.19 -12.76 -3.71
C GLY A 72 4.52 -13.73 -2.77
N ARG A 73 4.63 -15.05 -3.00
CA ARG A 73 4.07 -16.07 -2.08
C ARG A 73 4.64 -15.95 -0.66
N LYS A 74 5.96 -15.77 -0.52
CA LYS A 74 6.62 -15.54 0.78
C LYS A 74 6.08 -14.28 1.44
N SER A 75 5.94 -13.19 0.67
CA SER A 75 5.41 -11.93 1.21
C SER A 75 3.95 -12.04 1.67
N VAL A 76 3.10 -12.78 0.96
CA VAL A 76 1.71 -13.07 1.36
C VAL A 76 1.66 -13.94 2.60
N ARG A 77 2.57 -14.92 2.76
CA ARG A 77 2.63 -15.75 3.97
C ARG A 77 3.08 -14.97 5.20
N GLU A 78 4.04 -14.06 5.02
CA GLU A 78 4.55 -13.23 6.12
C GLU A 78 3.54 -12.18 6.59
N PHE A 79 2.63 -11.73 5.73
CA PHE A 79 1.64 -10.70 6.05
C PHE A 79 0.23 -11.26 6.30
N GLY A 80 -0.20 -12.26 5.53
CA GLY A 80 -1.55 -12.79 5.56
C GLY A 80 -1.83 -13.63 6.81
N ILE A 81 -3.04 -13.49 7.35
CA ILE A 81 -3.50 -14.18 8.55
C ILE A 81 -4.03 -15.57 8.20
N SER A 82 -3.60 -16.60 8.92
CA SER A 82 -4.17 -17.95 8.85
C SER A 82 -5.10 -18.21 10.02
N ARG A 83 -6.34 -18.63 9.72
CA ARG A 83 -7.30 -19.11 10.73
C ARG A 83 -6.71 -20.27 11.54
N ALA A 84 -6.05 -21.21 10.87
CA ALA A 84 -5.46 -22.38 11.51
C ALA A 84 -4.32 -22.01 12.48
N GLU A 85 -3.53 -20.97 12.18
CA GLU A 85 -2.45 -20.51 13.07
C GLU A 85 -3.03 -19.91 14.37
N ILE A 86 -4.08 -19.10 14.25
CA ILE A 86 -4.80 -18.51 15.39
C ILE A 86 -5.49 -19.59 16.22
N ASP A 87 -6.22 -20.52 15.57
CA ASP A 87 -6.89 -21.61 16.26
C ASP A 87 -5.87 -22.49 17.01
N ALA A 88 -4.67 -22.70 16.44
CA ALA A 88 -3.59 -23.41 17.11
C ALA A 88 -3.01 -22.64 18.31
N LEU A 89 -2.94 -21.30 18.29
CA LEU A 89 -2.57 -20.48 19.45
C LEU A 89 -3.59 -20.67 20.58
N ALA A 90 -4.89 -20.56 20.26
CA ALA A 90 -5.96 -20.76 21.22
C ALA A 90 -5.97 -22.18 21.81
N GLN A 91 -5.74 -23.19 20.98
CA GLN A 91 -5.71 -24.58 21.42
C GLN A 91 -4.51 -24.87 22.34
N ARG A 92 -3.32 -24.34 22.01
CA ARG A 92 -2.13 -24.44 22.87
C ARG A 92 -2.37 -23.80 24.23
N CYS A 93 -2.94 -22.60 24.25
CA CYS A 93 -3.31 -21.94 25.51
C CYS A 93 -4.31 -22.79 26.31
N LYS A 94 -5.35 -23.32 25.66
CA LYS A 94 -6.33 -24.20 26.32
C LYS A 94 -5.72 -25.45 26.95
N SER A 95 -4.68 -26.02 26.35
CA SER A 95 -3.99 -27.21 26.87
C SER A 95 -2.98 -26.90 27.98
N ASP A 96 -2.62 -25.64 28.17
CA ASP A 96 -1.68 -25.21 29.20
C ASP A 96 -2.46 -24.72 30.43
N ALA A 97 -2.35 -25.46 31.54
CA ALA A 97 -3.03 -25.13 32.79
C ALA A 97 -2.62 -23.75 33.37
N GLN A 98 -1.49 -23.19 32.93
CA GLN A 98 -1.03 -21.87 33.35
C GLN A 98 -1.50 -20.75 32.43
N CYS A 99 -2.09 -21.05 31.27
CA CYS A 99 -2.47 -20.05 30.30
C CYS A 99 -3.78 -19.34 30.69
N ALA A 100 -3.67 -18.07 31.06
CA ALA A 100 -4.78 -17.17 31.31
C ALA A 100 -5.25 -16.47 30.03
N GLN A 101 -6.49 -15.96 30.05
CA GLN A 101 -7.06 -15.20 28.92
C GLN A 101 -6.20 -14.01 28.47
N ALA A 102 -5.55 -13.33 29.43
CA ALA A 102 -4.63 -12.23 29.13
C ALA A 102 -3.42 -12.71 28.30
N GLN A 103 -2.86 -13.87 28.63
CA GLN A 103 -1.73 -14.44 27.88
C GLN A 103 -2.13 -14.86 26.46
N LEU A 104 -3.34 -15.39 26.27
CA LEU A 104 -3.85 -15.65 24.93
C LEU A 104 -4.00 -14.36 24.12
N SER A 105 -4.53 -13.30 24.74
CA SER A 105 -4.64 -11.99 24.08
C SER A 105 -3.25 -11.50 23.65
N ASP A 106 -2.26 -11.52 24.54
CA ASP A 106 -0.89 -11.11 24.23
C ASP A 106 -0.27 -11.95 23.08
N GLN A 107 -0.57 -13.25 23.03
CA GLN A 107 -0.12 -14.12 21.95
C GLN A 107 -0.77 -13.79 20.60
N ILE A 108 -2.07 -13.47 20.59
CA ILE A 108 -2.80 -13.05 19.39
C ILE A 108 -2.33 -11.66 18.93
N ASP A 109 -2.14 -10.74 19.86
CA ASP A 109 -1.61 -9.40 19.57
C ASP A 109 -0.21 -9.48 18.95
N ARG A 110 0.65 -10.33 19.50
CA ARG A 110 1.97 -10.61 18.93
C ARG A 110 1.87 -11.22 17.54
N TYR A 111 0.98 -12.19 17.34
CA TYR A 111 0.75 -12.79 16.03
C TYR A 111 0.39 -11.72 14.97
N TYR A 112 -0.57 -10.84 15.27
CA TYR A 112 -0.92 -9.76 14.33
C TYR A 112 0.25 -8.80 14.08
N SER A 113 0.98 -8.40 15.11
CA SER A 113 2.17 -7.55 14.96
C SER A 113 3.26 -8.23 14.13
N GLU A 114 3.49 -9.54 14.33
CA GLU A 114 4.41 -10.35 13.54
C GLU A 114 3.98 -10.43 12.07
N HIS A 115 2.68 -10.36 11.80
CA HIS A 115 2.11 -10.28 10.46
C HIS A 115 2.02 -8.83 9.90
N ALA A 116 2.68 -7.85 10.54
CA ALA A 116 2.63 -6.44 10.13
C ALA A 116 1.21 -5.87 10.10
N LEU A 117 0.42 -6.25 11.11
CA LEU A 117 -0.93 -5.75 11.34
C LEU A 117 -1.00 -5.03 12.67
N ARG A 118 -1.90 -4.06 12.73
CA ARG A 118 -2.24 -3.35 13.95
C ARG A 118 -3.71 -3.55 14.25
N MET A 119 -4.03 -3.59 15.55
CA MET A 119 -5.41 -3.59 16.03
C MET A 119 -5.80 -2.20 16.50
N ARG A 120 -7.05 -1.85 16.22
CA ARG A 120 -7.74 -0.70 16.81
C ARG A 120 -9.10 -1.13 17.31
N PHE A 121 -9.55 -0.49 18.36
CA PHE A 121 -10.91 -0.62 18.85
C PHE A 121 -11.68 0.62 18.43
N ASP A 122 -12.88 0.43 17.91
CA ASP A 122 -13.82 1.53 17.72
C ASP A 122 -14.49 1.92 19.04
N GLU A 123 -15.33 2.96 19.01
CA GLU A 123 -16.10 3.46 20.16
C GLU A 123 -17.00 2.38 20.79
N LYS A 124 -17.40 1.38 20.00
CA LYS A 124 -18.23 0.25 20.44
C LYS A 124 -17.40 -0.94 20.93
N ARG A 125 -16.08 -0.76 21.08
CA ARG A 125 -15.10 -1.80 21.45
C ARG A 125 -15.06 -2.97 20.48
N SER A 126 -15.47 -2.77 19.23
CA SER A 126 -15.24 -3.76 18.19
C SER A 126 -13.81 -3.64 17.67
N MET A 127 -13.16 -4.79 17.53
CA MET A 127 -11.77 -4.90 17.09
C MET A 127 -11.69 -4.84 15.57
N HIS A 128 -10.86 -3.94 15.06
CA HIS A 128 -10.56 -3.76 13.64
C HIS A 128 -9.07 -4.00 13.40
N LEU A 129 -8.77 -4.81 12.38
CA LEU A 129 -7.41 -5.05 11.92
C LEU A 129 -7.11 -4.18 10.72
N TYR A 130 -5.93 -3.59 10.70
CA TYR A 130 -5.45 -2.81 9.56
C TYR A 130 -3.97 -3.08 9.32
N VAL A 131 -3.53 -2.82 8.09
CA VAL A 131 -2.15 -3.03 7.64
C VAL A 131 -1.23 -2.00 8.28
N ASP A 132 -0.12 -2.48 8.87
CA ASP A 132 1.01 -1.63 9.24
C ASP A 132 1.86 -1.36 7.98
N VAL A 133 1.43 -0.39 7.18
CA VAL A 133 2.10 -0.05 5.91
C VAL A 133 3.58 0.27 6.12
N PRO A 134 4.02 1.08 7.12
CA PRO A 134 5.43 1.27 7.41
C PRO A 134 6.20 -0.04 7.66
N LYS A 135 5.63 -0.97 8.44
CA LYS A 135 6.28 -2.26 8.70
C LYS A 135 6.40 -3.11 7.44
N VAL A 136 5.38 -3.09 6.59
CA VAL A 136 5.41 -3.77 5.28
C VAL A 136 6.49 -3.17 4.39
N VAL A 137 6.57 -1.84 4.30
CA VAL A 137 7.61 -1.13 3.54
C VAL A 137 9.01 -1.54 4.03
N GLN A 138 9.25 -1.46 5.34
CA GLN A 138 10.51 -1.84 5.97
C GLN A 138 10.93 -3.27 5.58
N ARG A 139 10.01 -4.24 5.66
CA ARG A 139 10.30 -5.66 5.37
C ARG A 139 10.55 -5.95 3.90
N ASN A 140 10.02 -5.12 3.00
CA ASN A 140 10.09 -5.37 1.56
C ASN A 140 11.08 -4.47 0.83
N ARG A 141 11.74 -3.51 1.52
CA ARG A 141 12.77 -2.63 0.94
C ARG A 141 13.81 -3.41 0.13
N THR A 142 14.45 -4.41 0.71
CA THR A 142 15.47 -5.21 0.00
C THR A 142 14.88 -6.04 -1.15
N ARG A 143 13.62 -6.50 -1.02
CA ARG A 143 12.97 -7.35 -2.03
C ARG A 143 12.66 -6.60 -3.32
N VAL A 144 12.52 -5.27 -3.26
CA VAL A 144 12.29 -4.41 -4.44
C VAL A 144 13.56 -3.71 -4.92
N GLN A 145 14.73 -4.00 -4.33
CA GLN A 145 16.01 -3.45 -4.78
C GLN A 145 16.28 -3.68 -6.27
N PRO A 146 15.96 -4.84 -6.89
CA PRO A 146 16.13 -5.03 -8.33
C PRO A 146 15.37 -4.02 -9.19
N VAL A 147 14.17 -3.59 -8.76
CA VAL A 147 13.38 -2.56 -9.46
C VAL A 147 14.09 -1.21 -9.41
N ALA A 148 14.55 -0.81 -8.22
CA ALA A 148 15.29 0.44 -8.04
C ALA A 148 16.62 0.43 -8.82
N ALA A 149 17.30 -0.72 -8.89
CA ALA A 149 18.51 -0.89 -9.69
C ALA A 149 18.23 -0.73 -11.19
N ALA A 150 17.13 -1.30 -11.68
CA ALA A 150 16.71 -1.17 -13.08
C ALA A 150 16.33 0.27 -13.44
N LEU A 151 15.61 0.99 -12.57
CA LEU A 151 15.31 2.41 -12.75
C LEU A 151 16.58 3.28 -12.81
N ARG A 152 17.56 3.02 -11.93
CA ARG A 152 18.86 3.72 -11.97
C ARG A 152 19.64 3.41 -13.25
N GLN A 153 19.60 2.18 -13.73
CA GLN A 153 20.24 1.80 -14.98
C GLN A 153 19.61 2.55 -16.16
N LEU A 154 18.27 2.54 -16.25
CA LEU A 154 17.54 3.29 -17.26
C LEU A 154 17.87 4.79 -17.22
N ALA A 155 17.96 5.39 -16.03
CA ALA A 155 18.33 6.79 -15.89
C ALA A 155 19.75 7.06 -16.43
N ARG A 156 20.74 6.21 -16.07
CA ARG A 156 22.12 6.34 -16.56
C ARG A 156 22.23 6.23 -18.08
N GLU A 157 21.57 5.24 -18.68
CA GLU A 157 21.56 5.03 -20.13
C GLU A 157 20.99 6.23 -20.89
N ARG A 158 20.09 6.96 -20.25
CA ARG A 158 19.41 8.12 -20.83
C ARG A 158 20.02 9.47 -20.41
N GLY A 159 21.12 9.46 -19.65
CA GLY A 159 21.74 10.67 -19.13
C GLY A 159 20.85 11.48 -18.17
N GLN A 160 19.93 10.81 -17.47
CA GLN A 160 18.96 11.41 -16.55
C GLN A 160 19.51 11.44 -15.12
N ASP A 161 18.98 12.35 -14.30
CA ASP A 161 19.42 12.57 -12.93
C ASP A 161 18.59 11.80 -11.88
N THR A 162 18.91 12.05 -10.60
CA THR A 162 18.20 11.44 -9.47
C THR A 162 16.73 11.89 -9.40
N GLN A 163 16.43 13.16 -9.69
CA GLN A 163 15.06 13.66 -9.66
C GLN A 163 14.21 12.93 -10.70
N TRP A 164 14.71 12.80 -11.92
CA TRP A 164 14.07 12.02 -12.97
C TRP A 164 13.88 10.57 -12.55
N THR A 165 14.87 9.96 -11.88
CA THR A 165 14.76 8.57 -11.41
C THR A 165 13.64 8.40 -10.37
N LEU A 166 13.47 9.36 -9.47
CA LEU A 166 12.36 9.37 -8.49
C LEU A 166 11.01 9.55 -9.22
N GLU A 167 10.91 10.49 -10.15
CA GLU A 167 9.71 10.68 -10.98
C GLU A 167 9.36 9.42 -11.78
N ALA A 168 10.35 8.74 -12.34
CA ALA A 168 10.16 7.48 -13.06
C ALA A 168 9.64 6.36 -12.13
N ALA A 169 10.08 6.31 -10.88
CA ALA A 169 9.53 5.38 -9.89
C ALA A 169 8.05 5.65 -9.58
N VAL A 170 7.69 6.93 -9.41
CA VAL A 170 6.28 7.33 -9.21
C VAL A 170 5.45 6.95 -10.44
N ALA A 171 5.94 7.29 -11.64
CA ALA A 171 5.27 7.00 -12.90
C ALA A 171 5.10 5.49 -13.16
N LEU A 172 6.13 4.69 -12.85
CA LEU A 172 6.09 3.23 -12.89
C LEU A 172 4.95 2.70 -12.03
N VAL A 173 4.84 3.14 -10.78
CA VAL A 173 3.80 2.65 -9.88
C VAL A 173 2.42 3.13 -10.31
N GLN A 174 2.27 4.40 -10.67
CA GLN A 174 0.97 4.96 -11.08
C GLN A 174 0.43 4.28 -12.34
N THR A 175 1.27 4.08 -13.36
CA THR A 175 0.84 3.70 -14.72
C THR A 175 1.18 2.27 -15.11
N GLY A 176 2.24 1.68 -14.54
CA GLY A 176 2.64 0.30 -14.79
C GLY A 176 1.84 -0.73 -13.99
N LEU A 177 1.17 -0.31 -12.91
CA LEU A 177 0.25 -1.16 -12.14
C LEU A 177 -1.19 -0.67 -12.30
N ARG A 178 -2.12 -1.58 -12.59
CA ARG A 178 -3.55 -1.27 -12.62
C ARG A 178 -4.05 -0.87 -11.23
N TYR A 179 -4.93 0.12 -11.17
CA TYR A 179 -5.68 0.41 -9.94
C TYR A 179 -6.79 -0.61 -9.78
N GLN A 180 -6.71 -1.44 -8.75
CA GLN A 180 -7.71 -2.46 -8.43
C GLN A 180 -7.49 -2.94 -7.01
N GLN A 181 -8.58 -3.09 -6.24
CA GLN A 181 -8.51 -3.66 -4.90
C GLN A 181 -8.13 -5.14 -4.95
N PRO A 182 -7.06 -5.57 -4.24
CA PRO A 182 -6.75 -6.97 -4.02
C PRO A 182 -7.91 -7.76 -3.38
N SER A 183 -7.92 -9.07 -3.55
CA SER A 183 -8.88 -9.93 -2.86
C SER A 183 -8.70 -9.83 -1.34
N SER A 184 -9.73 -10.15 -0.57
CA SER A 184 -9.60 -10.20 0.90
C SER A 184 -8.84 -11.44 1.39
N GLN A 185 -8.66 -12.44 0.52
CA GLN A 185 -8.04 -13.73 0.82
C GLN A 185 -7.23 -14.25 -0.36
N GLU A 186 -6.10 -14.90 -0.07
CA GLU A 186 -5.24 -15.56 -1.05
C GLU A 186 -4.47 -16.71 -0.36
N ASP A 187 -4.28 -17.84 -1.04
CA ASP A 187 -3.56 -19.02 -0.52
C ASP A 187 -4.02 -19.48 0.89
N GLY A 188 -5.32 -19.40 1.15
CA GLY A 188 -5.92 -19.77 2.45
C GLY A 188 -5.65 -18.77 3.58
N ARG A 189 -5.10 -17.59 3.27
CA ARG A 189 -4.81 -16.52 4.22
C ARG A 189 -5.70 -15.30 3.96
N LYS A 190 -6.06 -14.58 5.03
CA LYS A 190 -6.72 -13.28 4.94
C LYS A 190 -5.67 -12.18 4.75
N ILE A 191 -5.74 -11.48 3.63
CA ILE A 191 -4.80 -10.42 3.24
C ILE A 191 -5.42 -9.02 3.27
N LEU A 192 -6.66 -8.91 3.78
CA LEU A 192 -7.31 -7.62 4.07
C LEU A 192 -7.42 -6.66 2.87
N GLY A 193 -7.45 -7.19 1.64
CA GLY A 193 -7.53 -6.36 0.44
C GLY A 193 -6.21 -5.63 0.14
N PHE A 194 -5.07 -6.14 0.61
CA PHE A 194 -3.77 -5.52 0.43
C PHE A 194 -2.75 -6.52 -0.13
N TYR A 195 -1.95 -6.09 -1.11
CA TYR A 195 -0.78 -6.84 -1.57
C TYR A 195 0.53 -6.25 -1.06
N PRO A 196 1.40 -7.06 -0.43
CA PRO A 196 2.77 -6.63 -0.17
C PRO A 196 3.54 -6.34 -1.48
N PRO A 197 4.59 -5.50 -1.45
CA PRO A 197 5.26 -5.02 -2.66
C PRO A 197 5.69 -6.10 -3.68
N PRO A 198 6.31 -7.24 -3.29
CA PRO A 198 6.66 -8.27 -4.26
C PRO A 198 5.43 -8.88 -4.93
N ARG A 199 4.35 -9.08 -4.16
CA ARG A 199 3.10 -9.63 -4.69
C ARG A 199 2.40 -8.64 -5.62
N ALA A 200 2.42 -7.35 -5.30
CA ALA A 200 1.89 -6.31 -6.17
C ALA A 200 2.62 -6.26 -7.53
N LEU A 201 3.94 -6.44 -7.55
CA LEU A 201 4.73 -6.53 -8.78
C LEU A 201 4.37 -7.78 -9.60
N GLU A 202 4.21 -8.94 -8.95
CA GLU A 202 3.80 -10.18 -9.63
C GLU A 202 2.38 -10.08 -10.22
N GLN A 203 1.46 -9.47 -9.49
CA GLN A 203 0.06 -9.36 -9.93
C GLN A 203 -0.16 -8.21 -10.92
N GLY A 204 0.69 -7.19 -10.91
CA GLY A 204 0.57 -6.02 -11.78
C GLY A 204 -0.58 -5.08 -11.42
N TYR A 205 -1.12 -5.16 -10.20
CA TYR A 205 -2.20 -4.29 -9.73
C TYR A 205 -2.21 -4.11 -8.21
N GLY A 206 -2.91 -3.07 -7.76
CA GLY A 206 -3.14 -2.76 -6.36
C GLY A 206 -4.00 -1.51 -6.16
N ASP A 207 -4.50 -1.30 -4.95
CA ASP A 207 -5.18 -0.08 -4.52
C ASP A 207 -4.20 0.98 -4.00
N CYS A 208 -4.70 2.06 -3.39
CA CYS A 208 -3.89 3.16 -2.90
C CYS A 208 -2.88 2.72 -1.81
N ASP A 209 -3.29 1.85 -0.88
CA ASP A 209 -2.42 1.30 0.17
C ASP A 209 -1.31 0.44 -0.44
N THR A 210 -1.68 -0.53 -1.28
CA THR A 210 -0.75 -1.45 -1.94
C THR A 210 0.28 -0.70 -2.78
N LYS A 211 -0.19 0.23 -3.62
CA LYS A 211 0.68 1.02 -4.51
C LYS A 211 1.57 1.98 -3.72
N SER A 212 1.08 2.58 -2.64
CA SER A 212 1.90 3.43 -1.77
C SER A 212 2.98 2.63 -1.04
N ALA A 213 2.67 1.43 -0.55
CA ALA A 213 3.65 0.54 0.07
C ALA A 213 4.75 0.14 -0.93
N LEU A 214 4.37 -0.21 -2.16
CA LEU A 214 5.33 -0.52 -3.23
C LEU A 214 6.21 0.68 -3.55
N LEU A 215 5.60 1.84 -3.80
CA LEU A 215 6.32 3.06 -4.16
C LEU A 215 7.30 3.48 -3.05
N ALA A 216 6.86 3.49 -1.79
CA ALA A 216 7.72 3.83 -0.67
C ALA A 216 8.92 2.88 -0.56
N ALA A 217 8.71 1.58 -0.71
CA ALA A 217 9.80 0.60 -0.67
C ALA A 217 10.82 0.80 -1.81
N ILE A 218 10.36 1.17 -3.01
CA ILE A 218 11.23 1.53 -4.14
C ILE A 218 12.00 2.82 -3.84
N LEU A 219 11.31 3.88 -3.41
CA LEU A 219 11.91 5.18 -3.13
C LEU A 219 12.97 5.10 -2.02
N GLN A 220 12.76 4.29 -0.98
CA GLN A 220 13.77 4.03 0.06
C GLN A 220 15.03 3.34 -0.46
N ASN A 221 14.99 2.72 -1.65
CA ASN A 221 16.19 2.25 -2.31
C ASN A 221 16.85 3.32 -3.18
N LEU A 222 16.12 4.38 -3.59
CA LEU A 222 16.56 5.42 -4.52
C LEU A 222 17.10 6.67 -3.82
N THR A 223 16.60 6.98 -2.63
CA THR A 223 16.95 8.17 -1.83
C THR A 223 17.00 7.85 -0.34
N ASP A 224 17.79 8.63 0.40
CA ASP A 224 17.84 8.62 1.88
C ASP A 224 16.87 9.64 2.50
N ALA A 225 16.13 10.38 1.68
CA ALA A 225 15.11 11.31 2.14
C ALA A 225 14.05 10.58 3.00
N PRO A 226 13.72 11.11 4.20
CA PRO A 226 12.62 10.57 4.99
C PRO A 226 11.30 10.49 4.21
N ILE A 227 10.59 9.37 4.36
CA ILE A 227 9.27 9.15 3.75
C ILE A 227 8.24 8.97 4.86
N ILE A 228 7.07 9.58 4.66
CA ILE A 228 5.90 9.39 5.50
C ILE A 228 4.75 8.84 4.66
N GLY A 229 3.93 7.98 5.26
CA GLY A 229 2.59 7.70 4.78
C GLY A 229 1.64 8.77 5.29
N VAL A 230 0.71 9.19 4.43
CA VAL A 230 -0.34 10.13 4.75
C VAL A 230 -1.66 9.42 4.51
N HIS A 231 -2.33 9.05 5.59
CA HIS A 231 -3.68 8.51 5.54
C HIS A 231 -4.67 9.65 5.74
N ILE A 232 -5.57 9.81 4.78
CA ILE A 232 -6.74 10.69 4.88
C ILE A 232 -8.00 9.83 4.74
N PRO A 233 -9.21 10.33 5.07
CA PRO A 233 -10.42 9.56 4.88
C PRO A 233 -10.53 9.00 3.46
N GLY A 234 -10.65 7.67 3.34
CA GLY A 234 -10.81 6.95 2.06
C GLY A 234 -9.56 6.82 1.19
N HIS A 235 -8.41 7.37 1.58
CA HIS A 235 -7.24 7.41 0.70
C HIS A 235 -5.89 7.39 1.44
N TYR A 236 -4.89 6.81 0.80
CA TYR A 236 -3.52 6.72 1.30
C TYR A 236 -2.52 7.15 0.23
N LEU A 237 -1.65 8.08 0.60
CA LEU A 237 -0.60 8.62 -0.24
C LEU A 237 0.71 8.76 0.53
N LEU A 238 1.75 9.27 -0.12
CA LEU A 238 3.07 9.45 0.49
C LEU A 238 3.43 10.93 0.63
N GLY A 239 4.35 11.22 1.54
CA GLY A 239 5.11 12.45 1.58
C GLY A 239 6.61 12.13 1.55
N VAL A 240 7.36 12.78 0.67
CA VAL A 240 8.82 12.62 0.56
C VAL A 240 9.49 13.90 1.03
N ALA A 241 10.43 13.80 1.96
CA ALA A 241 11.13 14.95 2.51
C ALA A 241 12.06 15.57 1.47
N MET A 242 11.63 16.70 0.90
CA MET A 242 12.39 17.48 -0.07
C MET A 242 11.88 18.92 -0.09
N GLU A 243 12.70 19.82 -0.61
CA GLU A 243 12.31 21.23 -0.78
C GLU A 243 11.19 21.33 -1.84
N PRO A 244 10.01 21.87 -1.50
CA PRO A 244 8.92 22.02 -2.45
C PRO A 244 9.26 23.05 -3.53
N ALA A 245 9.08 22.69 -4.79
CA ALA A 245 9.11 23.65 -5.90
C ALA A 245 7.85 24.55 -5.89
N PRO A 246 7.90 25.73 -6.54
CA PRO A 246 6.74 26.61 -6.64
C PRO A 246 5.50 25.88 -7.19
N GLY A 247 4.40 25.96 -6.46
CA GLY A 247 3.12 25.33 -6.83
C GLY A 247 2.98 23.87 -6.43
N GLN A 248 4.02 23.21 -5.91
CA GLN A 248 3.88 21.85 -5.37
C GLN A 248 3.09 21.85 -4.06
N THR A 249 2.22 20.85 -3.91
CA THR A 249 1.53 20.56 -2.66
C THR A 249 2.48 19.80 -1.73
N PHE A 250 2.61 20.32 -0.52
CA PHE A 250 3.45 19.74 0.52
C PHE A 250 2.80 19.90 1.89
N MET A 251 3.33 19.18 2.87
CA MET A 251 2.92 19.34 4.27
C MET A 251 4.11 19.45 5.22
N HIS A 252 3.87 20.01 6.40
CA HIS A 252 4.85 20.04 7.48
C HIS A 252 4.59 18.90 8.47
N TYR A 253 5.65 18.17 8.81
CA TYR A 253 5.61 17.16 9.86
C TYR A 253 6.94 17.17 10.61
N GLN A 254 6.89 17.27 11.94
CA GLN A 254 8.08 17.31 12.82
C GLN A 254 9.18 18.30 12.34
N GLY A 255 8.76 19.51 11.94
CA GLY A 255 9.68 20.58 11.50
C GLY A 255 10.30 20.38 10.12
N ARG A 256 9.86 19.37 9.35
CA ARG A 256 10.31 19.11 7.98
C ARG A 256 9.17 19.27 6.98
N GLN A 257 9.52 19.66 5.76
CA GLN A 257 8.60 19.71 4.63
C GLN A 257 8.61 18.38 3.88
N TYR A 258 7.43 17.91 3.48
CA TYR A 258 7.23 16.69 2.72
C TYR A 258 6.37 17.00 1.50
N VAL A 259 6.95 16.89 0.30
CA VAL A 259 6.22 16.99 -0.96
C VAL A 259 5.31 15.77 -1.08
N LEU A 260 4.03 16.00 -1.35
CA LEU A 260 3.05 14.92 -1.41
C LEU A 260 3.12 14.18 -2.74
N VAL A 261 2.98 12.87 -2.68
CA VAL A 261 3.12 11.98 -3.83
C VAL A 261 1.95 11.00 -3.84
N GLU A 262 1.12 11.12 -4.86
CA GLU A 262 0.06 10.17 -5.16
C GLU A 262 0.68 8.88 -5.73
N ALA A 263 0.44 7.73 -5.10
CA ALA A 263 0.84 6.44 -5.67
C ALA A 263 -0.29 5.82 -6.51
N ALA A 264 -1.54 6.17 -6.19
CA ALA A 264 -2.71 5.70 -6.89
C ALA A 264 -2.83 6.37 -8.27
N GLY A 265 -2.89 5.56 -9.32
CA GLY A 265 -3.35 5.99 -10.64
C GLY A 265 -4.89 5.99 -10.69
N PRO A 266 -5.52 6.18 -11.86
CA PRO A 266 -4.91 6.23 -13.19
C PRO A 266 -4.46 7.63 -13.64
N ALA A 267 -4.87 8.69 -12.93
CA ALA A 267 -4.42 10.04 -13.25
C ALA A 267 -2.91 10.17 -12.96
N MET A 268 -2.14 10.51 -14.00
CA MET A 268 -0.72 10.77 -13.86
C MET A 268 -0.52 12.09 -13.12
N ARG A 269 0.09 12.03 -11.94
CA ARG A 269 0.38 13.20 -11.11
C ARG A 269 1.84 13.19 -10.70
N ARG A 270 2.55 14.27 -11.03
CA ARG A 270 3.93 14.47 -10.61
C ARG A 270 4.00 14.62 -9.09
N PRO A 271 5.17 14.41 -8.45
CA PRO A 271 5.38 14.83 -7.08
C PRO A 271 4.91 16.28 -6.86
N GLY A 272 4.11 16.50 -5.82
CA GLY A 272 3.49 17.78 -5.49
C GLY A 272 2.14 18.04 -6.18
N GLU A 273 1.73 17.23 -7.15
CA GLU A 273 0.39 17.27 -7.72
C GLU A 273 -0.49 16.25 -6.98
N VAL A 274 -1.57 16.70 -6.37
CA VAL A 274 -2.51 15.82 -5.65
C VAL A 274 -3.92 15.94 -6.22
N ALA A 275 -4.78 14.97 -5.93
CA ALA A 275 -6.19 15.09 -6.31
C ALA A 275 -6.88 16.21 -5.53
N ARG A 276 -7.91 16.82 -6.12
CA ARG A 276 -8.71 17.85 -5.44
C ARG A 276 -9.31 17.34 -4.12
N ALA A 277 -9.74 16.08 -4.08
CA ALA A 277 -10.23 15.44 -2.85
C ALA A 277 -9.14 15.39 -1.76
N THR A 278 -7.90 15.06 -2.14
CA THR A 278 -6.72 15.10 -1.26
C THR A 278 -6.50 16.50 -0.70
N GLU A 279 -6.49 17.55 -1.53
CA GLU A 279 -6.36 18.93 -1.05
C GLU A 279 -7.41 19.30 -0.01
N VAL A 280 -8.68 18.98 -0.31
CA VAL A 280 -9.80 19.26 0.59
C VAL A 280 -9.63 18.53 1.93
N ALA A 281 -9.23 17.26 1.90
CA ALA A 281 -8.98 16.48 3.12
C ALA A 281 -7.81 17.05 3.94
N LEU A 282 -6.72 17.46 3.28
CA LEU A 282 -5.57 18.09 3.93
C LEU A 282 -5.94 19.42 4.61
N HIS A 283 -6.81 20.21 4.00
CA HIS A 283 -7.30 21.46 4.60
C HIS A 283 -8.16 21.21 5.84
N LYS A 284 -9.03 20.19 5.81
CA LYS A 284 -9.88 19.84 6.96
C LYS A 284 -9.08 19.27 8.14
N ARG A 285 -8.01 18.51 7.87
CA ARG A 285 -7.19 17.79 8.85
C ARG A 285 -7.92 16.75 9.72
N GLU A 286 -9.22 16.58 9.56
CA GLU A 286 -10.02 15.59 10.26
C GLU A 286 -9.73 14.18 9.72
N GLY A 287 -9.53 13.22 10.63
CA GLY A 287 -9.26 11.82 10.27
C GLY A 287 -7.89 11.57 9.62
N MET A 288 -7.02 12.59 9.57
CA MET A 288 -5.66 12.44 9.05
C MET A 288 -4.79 11.67 10.04
N ARG A 289 -4.00 10.72 9.52
CA ARG A 289 -2.96 10.00 10.25
C ARG A 289 -1.67 10.04 9.44
N ILE A 290 -0.57 10.30 10.14
CA ILE A 290 0.77 10.24 9.56
C ILE A 290 1.47 8.98 10.05
N ASP A 291 2.04 8.23 9.11
CA ASP A 291 2.69 6.95 9.33
C ASP A 291 4.18 7.06 8.91
N PRO A 292 5.10 7.42 9.82
CA PRO A 292 6.52 7.53 9.51
C PRO A 292 7.12 6.21 9.02
N MET A 293 8.00 6.25 8.00
CA MET A 293 8.60 5.06 7.39
C MET A 293 10.13 5.01 7.49
N PHE A 294 10.75 5.88 8.30
CA PHE A 294 12.20 6.00 8.47
C PHE A 294 12.70 5.40 9.79
#